data_AF-A0A3N2NYZ3-F1
#
_entry.id   AF-A0A3N2NYZ3-F1
#
_cell.length_a   1.000
_cell.length_b   1.000
_cell.length_c   1.000
_cell.angle_alpha   90.00
_cell.angle_beta   90.00
_cell.angle_gamma   90.00
#
_symmetry.space_group_name_H-M   'P 1'
#
loop_
_entity.id
_entity.type
_entity.pdbx_description
1 polymer ?
#
loop_
_entity_poly.entity_id
_entity_poly.type
_entity_poly.pdbx_seq_one_letter_code
_entity_poly.pdbx_strand_id
1 'polypeptide(L)'
;MTRQQLPEVAMRAAVLKALADEVKKAYDAARHEADSGLIDLHNQLGVTTVEVRVPGCGRAVAQLSLSTPEPGFIVEEAGFLAWCKQEHPTEVEVTTPAPVETVRPAWRKALLARMRVEPDGTVVDGETGRVLDFVRVAEPAPPATRLTWKTGGRKEVAAAYRDGRLALGELLALPSVEEE
;
A
#
# COMPACT_ATOMS: atom_id res chain seq x y z
N MET A 1 8.15 7.32 -43.35
CA MET A 1 7.14 8.29 -42.88
C MET A 1 7.21 9.49 -43.80
N THR A 2 6.17 9.75 -44.58
CA THR A 2 6.12 10.87 -45.53
C THR A 2 5.54 12.13 -44.88
N ARG A 3 5.80 13.30 -45.46
CA ARG A 3 5.22 14.59 -45.01
C ARG A 3 3.69 14.56 -44.94
N GLN A 4 3.04 13.70 -45.74
CA GLN A 4 1.59 13.48 -45.74
C GLN A 4 1.10 12.57 -44.62
N GLN A 5 1.94 11.69 -44.07
CA GLN A 5 1.59 10.78 -42.96
C GLN A 5 1.74 11.46 -41.59
N LEU A 6 2.51 12.54 -41.49
CA LEU A 6 2.75 13.24 -40.23
C LEU A 6 1.49 13.85 -39.61
N PRO A 7 0.60 14.55 -40.36
CA PRO A 7 -0.65 15.07 -39.81
C PRO A 7 -1.57 13.98 -39.25
N GLU A 8 -1.67 12.82 -39.90
CA GLU A 8 -2.52 11.71 -39.45
C GLU A 8 -2.00 11.10 -38.14
N VAL A 9 -0.68 10.87 -38.07
CA VAL A 9 -0.04 10.37 -36.84
C VAL A 9 -0.16 11.39 -35.70
N ALA A 10 -0.01 12.69 -36.00
CA ALA A 10 -0.19 13.77 -35.02
C ALA A 10 -1.64 13.86 -34.52
N MET A 11 -2.62 13.76 -35.42
CA MET A 11 -4.04 13.70 -35.07
C MET A 11 -4.32 12.50 -34.16
N ARG A 12 -3.83 11.31 -34.52
CA ARG A 12 -4.00 10.10 -33.71
C ARG A 12 -3.38 10.26 -32.32
N ALA A 13 -2.18 10.83 -32.22
CA ALA A 13 -1.54 11.10 -30.94
C ALA A 13 -2.35 12.07 -30.08
N ALA A 14 -2.87 13.15 -30.67
CA ALA A 14 -3.68 14.14 -29.96
C ALA A 14 -4.99 13.53 -29.42
N VAL A 15 -5.70 12.74 -30.25
CA VAL A 15 -6.94 12.06 -29.84
C VAL A 15 -6.66 11.06 -28.71
N LEU A 16 -5.62 10.24 -28.84
CA LEU A 16 -5.27 9.26 -27.80
C LEU A 16 -4.86 9.93 -26.49
N LYS A 17 -4.19 11.09 -26.53
CA LYS A 17 -3.85 11.86 -25.33
C LYS A 17 -5.11 12.38 -24.64
N ALA A 18 -6.04 12.96 -25.39
CA ALA A 18 -7.30 13.45 -24.84
C ALA A 18 -8.11 12.32 -24.19
N LEU A 19 -8.22 11.17 -24.87
CA LEU A 19 -8.90 10.00 -24.32
C LEU A 19 -8.18 9.43 -23.08
N ALA A 20 -6.85 9.41 -23.07
CA ALA A 20 -6.09 8.97 -21.90
C ALA A 20 -6.34 9.86 -20.67
N ASP A 21 -6.54 11.17 -20.87
CA ASP A 21 -6.86 12.09 -19.78
C ASP A 21 -8.27 11.84 -19.21
N GLU A 22 -9.26 11.61 -20.08
CA GLU A 22 -10.62 11.25 -19.63
C GLU A 22 -10.65 9.88 -18.94
N VAL A 23 -9.96 8.87 -19.49
CA VAL A 23 -9.78 7.56 -18.85
C VAL A 23 -9.12 7.72 -17.49
N LYS A 24 -8.13 8.61 -17.35
CA LYS A 24 -7.47 8.86 -16.07
C LYS A 24 -8.42 9.44 -15.04
N LYS A 25 -9.26 10.42 -15.40
CA LYS A 25 -10.26 11.00 -14.49
C LYS A 25 -11.26 9.93 -14.00
N ALA A 26 -11.82 9.16 -14.93
CA ALA A 26 -12.75 8.09 -14.61
C ALA A 26 -12.08 7.00 -13.75
N TYR A 27 -10.83 6.65 -14.06
CA TYR A 27 -10.04 5.73 -13.25
C TYR A 27 -9.82 6.26 -11.83
N ASP A 28 -9.42 7.53 -11.66
CA ASP A 28 -9.15 8.10 -10.34
C ASP A 28 -10.44 8.12 -9.49
N ALA A 29 -11.60 8.43 -10.08
CA ALA A 29 -12.90 8.38 -9.42
C ALA A 29 -13.31 6.94 -9.02
N ALA A 30 -13.29 6.00 -9.98
CA ALA A 30 -13.61 4.60 -9.72
C ALA A 30 -12.62 3.95 -8.73
N ARG A 31 -11.36 4.40 -8.73
CA ARG A 31 -10.33 3.96 -7.80
C ARG A 31 -10.66 4.42 -6.38
N HIS A 32 -11.05 5.68 -6.22
CA HIS A 32 -11.44 6.22 -4.93
C HIS A 32 -12.66 5.49 -4.36
N GLU A 33 -13.69 5.26 -5.18
CA GLU A 33 -14.89 4.52 -4.80
C GLU A 33 -14.57 3.08 -4.37
N ALA A 34 -13.76 2.36 -5.17
CA ALA A 34 -13.35 0.99 -4.83
C ALA A 34 -12.52 0.93 -3.54
N ASP A 35 -11.75 1.98 -3.25
CA ASP A 35 -10.92 2.06 -2.05
C ASP A 35 -11.78 2.26 -0.80
N SER A 36 -12.69 3.25 -0.84
CA SER A 36 -13.67 3.48 0.23
C SER A 36 -14.55 2.26 0.45
N GLY A 37 -15.08 1.66 -0.63
CA GLY A 37 -15.94 0.49 -0.54
C GLY A 37 -15.26 -0.72 0.09
N LEU A 38 -13.98 -0.99 -0.24
CA LEU A 38 -13.25 -2.10 0.40
C LEU A 38 -12.96 -1.83 1.88
N ILE A 39 -12.67 -0.59 2.26
CA ILE A 39 -12.49 -0.20 3.66
C ILE A 39 -13.80 -0.42 4.44
N ASP A 40 -14.93 0.00 3.89
CA ASP A 40 -16.24 -0.17 4.54
C ASP A 40 -16.62 -1.65 4.67
N LEU A 41 -16.43 -2.45 3.62
CA LEU A 41 -16.63 -3.91 3.67
C LEU A 41 -15.72 -4.58 4.71
N HIS A 42 -14.48 -4.10 4.86
CA HIS A 42 -13.58 -4.61 5.88
C HIS A 42 -14.09 -4.29 7.29
N ASN A 43 -14.50 -3.04 7.52
CA ASN A 43 -15.00 -2.61 8.82
C ASN A 43 -16.29 -3.35 9.23
N GLN A 44 -17.16 -3.66 8.27
CA GLN A 44 -18.44 -4.32 8.53
C GLN A 44 -18.33 -5.85 8.63
N LEU A 45 -17.56 -6.47 7.73
CA LEU A 45 -17.59 -7.92 7.50
C LEU A 45 -16.20 -8.58 7.57
N GLY A 46 -15.14 -7.81 7.82
CA GLY A 46 -13.76 -8.32 7.86
C GLY A 46 -13.20 -8.72 6.50
N VAL A 47 -13.85 -8.33 5.39
CA VAL A 47 -13.38 -8.65 4.04
C VAL A 47 -12.08 -7.92 3.75
N THR A 48 -11.04 -8.65 3.38
CA THR A 48 -9.71 -8.05 3.09
C THR A 48 -9.37 -8.06 1.60
N THR A 49 -10.08 -8.84 0.78
CA THR A 49 -9.76 -8.98 -0.66
C THR A 49 -11.02 -9.19 -1.48
N VAL A 50 -11.06 -8.56 -2.65
CA VAL A 50 -12.11 -8.72 -3.66
C VAL A 50 -11.47 -9.07 -5.01
N GLU A 51 -12.03 -10.06 -5.70
CA GLU A 51 -11.59 -10.40 -7.06
C GLU A 51 -12.21 -9.46 -8.09
N VAL A 52 -11.39 -8.93 -8.99
CA VAL A 52 -11.86 -8.10 -10.10
C VAL A 52 -12.09 -8.98 -11.32
N ARG A 53 -13.32 -8.97 -11.82
CA ARG A 53 -13.76 -9.74 -13.00
C ARG A 53 -14.23 -8.79 -14.10
N VAL A 54 -13.97 -9.16 -15.33
CA VAL A 54 -14.40 -8.43 -16.52
C VAL A 54 -15.54 -9.21 -17.18
N PRO A 55 -16.62 -8.55 -17.62
CA PRO A 55 -17.72 -9.23 -18.32
C PRO A 55 -17.23 -10.10 -19.49
N GLY A 56 -17.78 -11.30 -19.60
CA GLY A 56 -17.39 -12.28 -20.61
C GLY A 56 -16.04 -12.95 -20.38
N CYS A 57 -15.31 -12.65 -19.30
CA CYS A 57 -14.13 -13.40 -18.87
C CYS A 57 -14.51 -14.35 -17.73
N GLY A 58 -14.31 -15.67 -17.91
CA GLY A 58 -14.62 -16.68 -16.88
C GLY A 58 -13.70 -16.66 -15.65
N ARG A 59 -12.60 -15.88 -15.70
CA ARG A 59 -11.61 -15.75 -14.62
C ARG A 59 -11.47 -14.30 -14.16
N ALA A 60 -11.09 -14.13 -12.90
CA ALA A 60 -10.65 -12.85 -12.40
C ALA A 60 -9.38 -12.37 -13.12
N VAL A 61 -9.35 -11.07 -13.42
CA VAL A 61 -8.22 -10.42 -14.12
C VAL A 61 -7.29 -9.72 -13.15
N ALA A 62 -7.79 -9.33 -11.98
CA ALA A 62 -7.03 -8.70 -10.91
C ALA A 62 -7.66 -9.03 -9.55
N GLN A 63 -7.03 -8.57 -8.48
CA GLN A 63 -7.56 -8.57 -7.12
C GLN A 63 -7.29 -7.22 -6.47
N LEU A 64 -8.24 -6.74 -5.69
CA LEU A 64 -8.10 -5.58 -4.84
C LEU A 64 -7.98 -6.06 -3.40
N SER A 65 -6.89 -5.76 -2.72
CA SER A 65 -6.66 -6.19 -1.34
C SER A 65 -6.45 -4.99 -0.41
N LEU A 66 -6.99 -5.08 0.80
CA LEU A 66 -6.70 -4.15 1.88
C LEU A 66 -5.41 -4.57 2.56
N SER A 67 -4.48 -3.62 2.69
CA SER A 67 -3.25 -3.77 3.46
C SER A 67 -3.42 -2.95 4.73
N THR A 68 -3.59 -3.64 5.84
CA THR A 68 -3.55 -3.01 7.16
C THR A 68 -2.09 -3.01 7.61
N PRO A 69 -1.42 -1.84 7.65
CA PRO A 69 -0.05 -1.79 8.13
C PRO A 69 -0.02 -2.21 9.61
N GLU A 70 0.92 -3.06 9.97
CA GLU A 70 1.15 -3.39 11.38
C GLU A 70 1.55 -2.11 12.13
N PRO A 71 1.14 -1.95 13.40
CA PRO A 71 1.56 -0.80 14.21
C PRO A 71 3.08 -0.74 14.23
N GLY A 72 3.65 0.37 13.77
CA GLY A 72 5.09 0.59 13.87
C GLY A 72 5.51 0.82 15.32
N PHE A 73 6.82 0.77 15.59
CA PHE A 73 7.38 1.19 16.87
C PHE A 73 8.19 2.46 16.68
N ILE A 74 7.94 3.45 17.54
CA ILE A 74 8.77 4.65 17.68
C ILE A 74 9.73 4.39 18.83
N VAL A 75 11.03 4.39 18.54
CA VAL A 75 12.09 4.14 19.53
C VAL A 75 12.78 5.46 19.86
N GLU A 76 12.83 5.81 21.14
CA GLU A 76 13.66 6.89 21.65
C GLU A 76 15.11 6.41 21.77
N GLU A 77 15.95 6.83 20.82
CA GLU A 77 17.34 6.33 20.71
C GLU A 77 18.17 6.55 21.97
N ALA A 78 17.97 7.68 22.67
CA ALA A 78 18.71 7.98 23.90
C ALA A 78 18.33 7.02 25.04
N GLY A 79 17.04 6.77 25.22
CA GLY A 79 16.53 5.80 26.21
C GLY A 79 16.94 4.37 25.86
N PHE A 80 16.87 4.00 24.58
CA PHE A 80 17.29 2.69 24.11
C PHE A 80 18.79 2.43 24.37
N LEU A 81 19.64 3.41 24.08
CA LEU A 81 21.08 3.30 24.35
C LEU A 81 21.36 3.23 25.86
N ALA A 82 20.69 4.04 26.68
CA ALA A 82 20.85 4.03 28.13
C ALA A 82 20.47 2.67 28.74
N TRP A 83 19.35 2.09 28.29
CA TRP A 83 18.92 0.76 28.71
C TRP A 83 19.91 -0.33 28.26
N CYS A 84 20.34 -0.32 26.99
CA CYS A 84 21.34 -1.27 26.49
C CYS A 84 22.65 -1.19 27.28
N LYS A 85 23.11 0.00 27.66
CA LYS A 85 24.32 0.14 28.51
C LYS A 85 24.16 -0.49 29.89
N GLN A 86 22.95 -0.46 30.45
CA GLN A 86 22.67 -0.98 31.78
C GLN A 86 22.47 -2.51 31.76
N GLU A 87 21.64 -3.02 30.86
CA GLU A 87 21.19 -4.41 30.88
C GLU A 87 21.96 -5.30 29.88
N HIS A 88 22.47 -4.72 28.78
CA HIS A 88 23.11 -5.44 27.68
C HIS A 88 24.39 -4.74 27.18
N PRO A 89 25.37 -4.44 28.06
CA PRO A 89 26.54 -3.63 27.70
C PRO A 89 27.38 -4.24 26.57
N THR A 90 27.33 -5.57 26.40
CA THR A 90 28.01 -6.29 25.31
C THR A 90 27.42 -5.99 23.92
N GLU A 91 26.23 -5.41 23.85
CA GLU A 91 25.53 -5.05 22.63
C GLU A 91 25.72 -3.58 22.23
N VAL A 92 26.52 -2.83 22.99
CA VAL A 92 26.90 -1.44 22.68
C VAL A 92 28.30 -1.42 22.06
N GLU A 93 28.42 -0.79 20.90
CA GLU A 93 29.67 -0.63 20.18
C GLU A 93 30.09 0.84 20.13
N VAL A 94 31.39 1.07 20.25
CA VAL A 94 31.99 2.39 20.10
C VAL A 94 32.63 2.46 18.73
N THR A 95 32.09 3.30 17.84
CA THR A 95 32.71 3.56 16.54
C THR A 95 33.82 4.60 16.71
N THR A 96 34.99 4.39 16.09
CA THR A 96 36.11 5.36 16.03
C THR A 96 36.26 5.90 14.60
N PRO A 97 36.75 7.13 14.34
CA PRO A 97 37.57 8.00 15.21
C PRO A 97 36.80 9.01 16.07
N ALA A 98 35.51 9.23 15.81
CA ALA A 98 34.64 9.99 16.70
C ALA A 98 33.88 8.98 17.57
N PRO A 99 34.13 8.89 18.89
CA PRO A 99 33.49 7.89 19.74
C PRO A 99 31.98 8.14 19.77
N VAL A 100 31.26 7.41 18.93
CA VAL A 100 29.81 7.34 18.94
C VAL A 100 29.45 5.95 19.43
N GLU A 101 28.77 5.90 20.58
CA GLU A 101 28.20 4.68 21.11
C GLU A 101 26.89 4.40 20.39
N THR A 102 26.79 3.21 19.81
CA THR A 102 25.60 2.75 19.12
C THR A 102 25.27 1.32 19.54
N VAL A 103 23.98 0.97 19.51
CA VAL A 103 23.57 -0.41 19.74
C VAL A 103 23.80 -1.21 18.46
N ARG A 104 24.32 -2.43 18.59
CA ARG A 104 24.54 -3.36 17.47
C ARG A 104 23.29 -3.48 16.60
N PRO A 105 23.39 -3.30 15.27
CA PRO A 105 22.23 -3.38 14.38
C PRO A 105 21.50 -4.73 14.44
N ALA A 106 22.24 -5.83 14.60
CA ALA A 106 21.67 -7.17 14.72
C ALA A 106 20.85 -7.33 16.00
N TRP A 107 21.37 -6.84 17.13
CA TRP A 107 20.66 -6.86 18.41
C TRP A 107 19.40 -6.00 18.37
N ARG A 108 19.51 -4.77 17.84
CA ARG A 108 18.36 -3.88 17.63
C ARG A 108 17.27 -4.56 16.82
N LYS A 109 17.63 -5.21 15.70
CA LYS A 109 16.68 -5.93 14.85
C LYS A 109 16.01 -7.08 15.59
N ALA A 110 16.78 -7.85 16.36
CA ALA A 110 16.26 -8.96 17.15
C ALA A 110 15.29 -8.49 18.23
N LEU A 111 15.62 -7.41 18.94
CA LEU A 111 14.75 -6.82 19.95
C LEU A 111 13.44 -6.33 19.33
N LEU A 112 13.50 -5.53 18.26
CA LEU A 112 12.31 -5.03 17.56
C LEU A 112 11.40 -6.15 17.06
N ALA A 113 11.97 -7.26 16.59
CA ALA A 113 11.21 -8.40 16.09
C ALA A 113 10.50 -9.21 17.20
N ARG A 114 10.93 -9.09 18.46
CA ARG A 114 10.33 -9.81 19.60
C ARG A 114 9.50 -8.92 20.53
N MET A 115 9.39 -7.62 20.24
CA MET A 115 8.53 -6.72 21.01
C MET A 115 7.06 -7.14 20.92
N ARG A 116 6.33 -6.92 22.01
CA ARG A 116 4.88 -7.12 22.08
C ARG A 116 4.22 -5.90 22.68
N VAL A 117 2.99 -5.65 22.26
CA VAL A 117 2.13 -4.60 22.81
C VAL A 117 1.14 -5.27 23.73
N GLU A 118 1.17 -4.91 25.01
CA GLU A 118 0.19 -5.33 26.00
C GLU A 118 -1.15 -4.60 25.78
N PRO A 119 -2.29 -5.12 26.31
CA PRO A 119 -3.61 -4.52 26.09
C PRO A 119 -3.75 -3.06 26.56
N ASP A 120 -2.88 -2.61 27.46
CA ASP A 120 -2.80 -1.24 27.97
C ASP A 120 -1.97 -0.30 27.09
N GLY A 121 -1.41 -0.80 25.98
CA GLY A 121 -0.56 -0.06 25.06
C GLY A 121 0.92 -0.04 25.46
N THR A 122 1.30 -0.71 26.54
CA THR A 122 2.69 -0.82 26.98
C THR A 122 3.48 -1.74 26.05
N VAL A 123 4.67 -1.30 25.62
CA VAL A 123 5.58 -2.14 24.83
C VAL A 123 6.49 -2.93 25.75
N VAL A 124 6.52 -4.24 25.58
CA VAL A 124 7.35 -5.16 26.35
C VAL A 124 8.28 -5.96 25.45
N ASP A 125 9.42 -6.36 25.98
CA ASP A 125 10.22 -7.42 25.39
C ASP A 125 9.48 -8.75 25.56
N GLY A 126 9.02 -9.36 24.47
CA GLY A 126 8.21 -10.58 24.49
C GLY A 126 8.96 -11.82 25.00
N GLU A 127 10.28 -11.78 25.15
CA GLU A 127 11.07 -12.89 25.70
C GLU A 127 11.24 -12.76 27.22
N THR A 128 11.46 -11.55 27.72
CA THR A 128 11.80 -11.30 29.13
C THR A 128 10.63 -10.73 29.94
N GLY A 129 9.57 -10.25 29.28
CA GLY A 129 8.47 -9.53 29.90
C GLY A 129 8.84 -8.14 30.41
N ARG A 130 10.04 -7.64 30.08
CA ARG A 130 10.50 -6.32 30.52
C ARG A 130 9.79 -5.21 29.77
N VAL A 131 9.23 -4.25 30.50
CA VAL A 131 8.67 -3.02 29.92
C VAL A 131 9.77 -2.16 29.31
N LEU A 132 9.56 -1.73 28.06
CA LEU A 132 10.44 -0.87 27.29
C LEU A 132 9.86 0.54 27.23
N ASP A 133 10.17 1.35 28.25
CA ASP A 133 9.68 2.72 28.42
C ASP A 133 10.15 3.71 27.32
N PHE A 134 11.27 3.39 26.66
CA PHE A 134 11.81 4.12 25.52
C PHE A 134 11.13 3.76 24.18
N VAL A 135 10.13 2.86 24.16
CA VAL A 135 9.40 2.48 22.95
C VAL A 135 7.94 2.84 23.07
N ARG A 136 7.38 3.42 22.02
CA ARG A 136 5.94 3.70 21.91
C ARG A 136 5.39 3.09 20.63
N VAL A 137 4.12 2.70 20.68
CA VAL A 137 3.39 2.24 19.49
C VAL A 137 3.12 3.45 18.60
N ALA A 138 3.55 3.37 17.34
CA ALA A 138 3.21 4.37 16.34
C ALA A 138 1.70 4.30 16.05
N GLU A 139 1.08 5.43 15.75
CA GLU A 139 -0.28 5.41 15.22
C GLU A 139 -0.29 4.56 13.94
N PRO A 140 -1.20 3.56 13.85
CA PRO A 140 -1.26 2.72 12.67
C PRO A 140 -1.61 3.60 11.48
N ALA A 141 -0.81 3.51 10.42
CA ALA A 141 -1.13 4.21 9.19
C ALA A 141 -2.52 3.77 8.68
N PRO A 142 -3.27 4.66 8.03
CA PRO A 142 -4.59 4.31 7.53
C PRO A 142 -4.48 3.10 6.58
N PRO A 143 -5.46 2.18 6.63
CA PRO A 143 -5.44 1.00 5.78
C PRO A 143 -5.44 1.43 4.32
N ALA A 144 -4.54 0.83 3.54
CA ALA A 144 -4.35 1.17 2.13
C ALA A 144 -4.76 0.01 1.26
N THR A 145 -5.46 0.25 0.17
CA THR A 145 -5.80 -0.80 -0.78
C THR A 145 -4.72 -0.96 -1.85
N ARG A 146 -4.61 -2.16 -2.41
CA ARG A 146 -3.66 -2.51 -3.46
C ARG A 146 -4.36 -3.30 -4.56
N LEU A 147 -4.29 -2.79 -5.78
CA LEU A 147 -4.71 -3.52 -6.98
C LEU A 147 -3.56 -4.36 -7.54
N THR A 148 -3.74 -5.68 -7.57
CA THR A 148 -2.74 -6.63 -8.10
C THR A 148 -3.29 -7.37 -9.30
N TRP A 149 -2.59 -7.29 -10.43
CA TRP A 149 -2.97 -7.99 -11.66
C TRP A 149 -2.68 -9.49 -11.57
N LYS A 150 -3.63 -10.31 -12.02
CA LYS A 150 -3.37 -11.74 -12.24
C LYS A 150 -2.62 -11.93 -13.57
N THR A 151 -1.97 -13.09 -13.73
CA THR A 151 -1.22 -13.43 -14.94
C THR A 151 -2.11 -13.33 -16.18
N GLY A 152 -1.74 -12.44 -17.11
CA GLY A 152 -2.50 -12.19 -18.33
C GLY A 152 -3.70 -11.26 -18.18
N GLY A 153 -4.05 -10.79 -16.98
CA GLY A 153 -5.24 -9.98 -16.73
C GLY A 153 -5.34 -8.71 -17.58
N ARG A 154 -4.22 -7.98 -17.76
CA ARG A 154 -4.19 -6.81 -18.65
C ARG A 154 -4.48 -7.16 -20.11
N LYS A 155 -4.01 -8.32 -20.59
CA LYS A 155 -4.26 -8.79 -21.96
C LYS A 155 -5.74 -9.16 -22.14
N GLU A 156 -6.36 -9.74 -21.12
CA GLU A 156 -7.80 -10.05 -21.12
C GLU A 156 -8.65 -8.78 -21.18
N VAL A 157 -8.32 -7.75 -20.39
CA VAL A 157 -9.00 -6.44 -20.46
C VAL A 157 -8.87 -5.85 -21.87
N ALA A 158 -7.66 -5.86 -22.43
CA ALA A 158 -7.41 -5.33 -23.77
C ALA A 158 -8.10 -6.16 -24.88
N ALA A 159 -8.29 -7.47 -24.69
CA ALA A 159 -9.07 -8.30 -25.59
C ALA A 159 -10.55 -7.97 -25.46
N ALA A 160 -11.10 -7.92 -24.24
CA ALA A 160 -12.49 -7.57 -23.99
C ALA A 160 -12.87 -6.20 -24.59
N TYR A 161 -11.98 -5.21 -24.50
CA TYR A 161 -12.16 -3.92 -25.18
C TYR A 161 -12.21 -4.06 -26.72
N ARG A 162 -11.23 -4.76 -27.32
CA ARG A 162 -11.18 -4.95 -28.78
C ARG A 162 -12.35 -5.77 -29.31
N ASP A 163 -12.85 -6.70 -28.52
CA ASP A 163 -14.00 -7.56 -28.85
C ASP A 163 -15.35 -6.85 -28.65
N GLY A 164 -15.37 -5.59 -28.18
CA GLY A 164 -16.60 -4.84 -27.91
C GLY A 164 -17.36 -5.30 -26.66
N ARG A 165 -16.75 -6.14 -25.82
CA ARG A 165 -17.32 -6.60 -24.55
C ARG A 165 -17.25 -5.56 -23.43
N LEU A 166 -16.43 -4.52 -23.63
CA LEU A 166 -16.35 -3.35 -22.76
C LEU A 166 -16.85 -2.12 -23.51
N ALA A 167 -17.92 -1.53 -23.02
CA ALA A 167 -18.43 -0.25 -23.52
C ALA A 167 -17.65 0.90 -22.86
N LEU A 168 -16.71 1.50 -23.59
CA LEU A 168 -15.88 2.59 -23.05
C LEU A 168 -16.73 3.79 -22.62
N GLY A 169 -17.83 4.07 -23.33
CA GLY A 169 -18.77 5.14 -22.94
C GLY A 169 -19.39 4.93 -21.56
N GLU A 170 -19.71 3.69 -21.20
CA GLU A 170 -20.24 3.35 -19.87
C GLU A 170 -19.16 3.42 -18.80
N LEU A 171 -17.95 2.92 -19.10
CA LEU A 171 -16.82 2.96 -18.17
C LEU A 171 -16.30 4.38 -17.89
N LEU A 172 -16.50 5.30 -18.83
CA LEU A 172 -16.14 6.71 -18.70
C LEU A 172 -17.28 7.55 -18.09
N ALA A 173 -18.48 7.00 -17.96
CA ALA A 173 -19.56 7.67 -17.26
C ALA A 173 -19.14 7.81 -15.80
N LEU A 174 -18.91 9.04 -15.36
CA LEU A 174 -18.67 9.31 -13.95
C LEU A 174 -19.95 8.97 -13.18
N PRO A 175 -19.86 8.39 -11.97
CA PRO A 175 -21.03 8.23 -11.13
C PRO A 175 -21.67 9.62 -10.97
N SER A 176 -22.96 9.71 -11.29
CA SER A 176 -23.75 10.89 -11.00
C SER A 176 -23.69 11.09 -9.49
N VAL A 177 -23.07 12.19 -9.06
CA VAL A 177 -23.09 12.60 -7.66
C VAL A 177 -24.56 12.87 -7.34
N GLU A 178 -25.26 11.92 -6.73
CA GLU A 178 -26.49 12.21 -6.02
C GLU A 178 -26.05 12.97 -4.76
N GLU A 179 -26.12 14.30 -4.85
CA GLU A 179 -26.08 15.17 -3.68
C GLU A 179 -27.35 14.90 -2.86
N GLU A 180 -27.21 14.17 -1.75
CA GLU A 180 -28.17 14.19 -0.63
C GLU A 180 -27.80 15.29 0.38
#